data_AF-A0A7C3EI19-F1
#
_entry.id   AF-A0A7C3EI19-F1
#
_cell.length_a   1.000
_cell.length_b   1.000
_cell.length_c   1.000
_cell.angle_alpha   90.00
_cell.angle_beta   90.00
_cell.angle_gamma   90.00
#
_symmetry.space_group_name_H-M   'P 1'
#
loop_
_entity.id
_entity.type
_entity.pdbx_description
1 polymer ?
#
loop_
_entity_poly.entity_id
_entity_poly.type
_entity_poly.pdbx_seq_one_letter_code
_entity_poly.pdbx_strand_id
1 'polypeptide(L)'
;MSKKRIKQNAPLPQTSEKIQLVSLPATLMMVFLVSCVVLGFEVSLTRICCVLFYYHMSFAIISCAMLGLGTGGLAGYFLASAHMTNSLPAAAIAAVAFSPCLLLVLTSLVQLPLTQTWYFIIPLLVPPFFAAGIFQSLVFRMRPERAELIYAMDLSGAALGAVLSVVLINTLKGPINSIIALALLSAAGSLVFTVYCKRLLSRSIRRLVVPAAYTFFGVAGMTAF
;
A
#
# COMPACT_ATOMS: atom_id res chain seq x y z
N MET A 1 28.97 -48.90 -16.23
CA MET A 1 28.68 -48.56 -14.82
C MET A 1 28.22 -47.11 -14.74
N SER A 2 26.94 -46.92 -14.41
CA SER A 2 26.30 -45.73 -13.80
C SER A 2 26.35 -44.35 -14.50
N LYS A 3 25.48 -44.14 -15.49
CA LYS A 3 24.84 -42.84 -15.73
C LYS A 3 23.95 -42.51 -14.52
N LYS A 4 24.42 -41.65 -13.62
CA LYS A 4 23.63 -41.22 -12.45
C LYS A 4 22.57 -40.23 -12.92
N ARG A 5 21.35 -40.75 -13.00
CA ARG A 5 20.10 -40.06 -13.33
C ARG A 5 20.02 -38.70 -12.63
N ILE A 6 19.94 -37.66 -13.44
CA ILE A 6 19.27 -36.41 -13.13
C ILE A 6 17.89 -36.80 -12.60
N LYS A 7 17.66 -36.62 -11.29
CA LYS A 7 16.33 -36.73 -10.67
C LYS A 7 15.51 -35.53 -11.13
N GLN A 8 15.08 -35.62 -12.38
CA GLN A 8 13.87 -35.03 -12.91
C GLN A 8 12.70 -35.73 -12.19
N ASN A 9 11.70 -34.96 -11.77
CA ASN A 9 10.47 -35.36 -11.07
C ASN A 9 10.47 -35.16 -9.54
N ALA A 10 10.32 -33.90 -9.13
CA ALA A 10 9.47 -33.57 -8.00
C ALA A 10 8.25 -32.81 -8.57
N PRO A 11 7.01 -33.14 -8.16
CA PRO A 11 5.82 -32.66 -8.84
C PRO A 11 5.62 -31.15 -8.55
N LEU A 12 5.40 -30.36 -9.60
CA LEU A 12 4.84 -29.00 -9.50
C LEU A 12 3.34 -29.03 -9.84
N PRO A 13 2.41 -29.23 -8.88
CA PRO A 13 1.00 -28.92 -9.17
C PRO A 13 0.18 -28.54 -7.92
N GLN A 14 0.58 -27.52 -7.14
CA GLN A 14 -0.30 -26.95 -6.09
C GLN A 14 -0.30 -25.42 -6.00
N THR A 15 0.79 -24.75 -6.40
CA THR A 15 0.87 -23.28 -6.41
C THR A 15 -0.01 -22.65 -7.50
N SER A 16 -0.17 -23.33 -8.64
CA SER A 16 -0.92 -22.83 -9.80
C SER A 16 -2.43 -22.73 -9.53
N GLU A 17 -3.00 -23.66 -8.76
CA GLU A 17 -4.43 -23.72 -8.49
C GLU A 17 -4.90 -22.61 -7.52
N LYS A 18 -4.05 -22.21 -6.56
CA LYS A 18 -4.34 -21.07 -5.65
C LYS A 18 -4.07 -19.71 -6.26
N ILE A 19 -3.08 -19.58 -7.15
CA ILE A 19 -2.82 -18.33 -7.89
C ILE A 19 -3.97 -18.02 -8.87
N GLN A 20 -4.69 -19.03 -9.35
CA GLN A 20 -5.92 -18.87 -10.15
C GLN A 20 -7.14 -18.38 -9.36
N LEU A 21 -7.11 -18.40 -8.01
CA LEU A 21 -8.25 -17.95 -7.19
C LEU A 21 -8.45 -16.43 -7.21
N VAL A 22 -7.41 -15.65 -7.54
CA VAL A 22 -7.55 -14.19 -7.73
C VAL A 22 -7.52 -13.91 -9.24
N SER A 23 -8.65 -13.39 -9.74
CA SER A 23 -8.79 -13.01 -11.15
C SER A 23 -7.74 -11.96 -11.51
N LEU A 24 -7.01 -12.17 -12.62
CA LEU A 24 -6.07 -11.20 -13.19
C LEU A 24 -6.60 -9.75 -13.18
N PRO A 25 -7.85 -9.45 -13.61
CA PRO A 25 -8.37 -8.07 -13.59
C PRO A 25 -8.43 -7.47 -12.17
N ALA A 26 -8.74 -8.26 -11.15
CA ALA A 26 -8.78 -7.76 -9.77
C ALA A 26 -7.37 -7.39 -9.27
N THR A 27 -6.35 -8.18 -9.58
CA THR A 27 -4.96 -7.85 -9.23
C THR A 27 -4.50 -6.58 -9.93
N LEU A 28 -4.78 -6.44 -11.23
CA LEU A 28 -4.44 -5.26 -12.02
C LEU A 28 -5.13 -4.01 -11.47
N MET A 29 -6.42 -4.10 -11.13
CA MET A 29 -7.16 -3.01 -10.50
C MET A 29 -6.57 -2.61 -9.15
N MET A 30 -6.13 -3.57 -8.33
CA MET A 30 -5.50 -3.25 -7.05
C MET A 30 -4.15 -2.58 -7.20
N VAL A 31 -3.32 -3.04 -8.13
CA VAL A 31 -2.04 -2.39 -8.43
C VAL A 31 -2.29 -0.95 -8.85
N PHE A 32 -3.20 -0.74 -9.80
CA PHE A 32 -3.59 0.60 -10.23
C PHE A 32 -4.03 1.48 -9.06
N LEU A 33 -4.90 0.98 -8.19
CA LEU A 33 -5.45 1.75 -7.08
C LEU A 33 -4.42 2.05 -5.98
N VAL A 34 -3.58 1.06 -5.62
CA VAL A 34 -2.51 1.23 -4.64
C VAL A 34 -1.51 2.26 -5.15
N SER A 35 -1.07 2.15 -6.41
CA SER A 35 -0.10 3.08 -6.99
C SER A 35 -0.67 4.49 -7.13
N CYS A 36 -1.96 4.62 -7.48
CA CYS A 36 -2.67 5.90 -7.46
C CYS A 36 -2.67 6.55 -6.08
N VAL A 37 -2.97 5.78 -5.03
CA VAL A 37 -3.00 6.31 -3.66
C VAL A 37 -1.60 6.62 -3.14
N VAL A 38 -0.61 5.77 -3.39
CA VAL A 38 0.79 5.97 -2.96
C VAL A 38 1.34 7.28 -3.50
N LEU A 39 1.25 7.49 -4.82
CA LEU A 39 1.75 8.71 -5.45
C LEU A 39 0.92 9.93 -5.06
N GLY A 40 -0.41 9.80 -5.02
CA GLY A 40 -1.26 10.92 -4.63
C GLY A 40 -1.04 11.35 -3.17
N PHE A 41 -0.74 10.39 -2.29
CA PHE A 41 -0.40 10.63 -0.90
C PHE A 41 0.96 11.33 -0.79
N GLU A 42 1.98 10.84 -1.48
CA GLU A 42 3.32 11.46 -1.52
C GLU A 42 3.26 12.92 -1.99
N VAL A 43 2.55 13.20 -3.09
CA VAL A 43 2.37 14.56 -3.61
C VAL A 43 1.62 15.45 -2.61
N SER A 44 0.56 14.94 -1.97
CA SER A 44 -0.17 15.70 -0.96
C SER A 44 0.71 16.01 0.26
N LEU A 45 1.54 15.05 0.68
CA LEU A 45 2.44 15.19 1.83
C LEU A 45 3.53 16.22 1.56
N THR A 46 4.14 16.21 0.37
CA THR A 46 5.17 17.20 0.00
C THR A 46 4.60 18.62 0.01
N ARG A 47 3.33 18.80 -0.35
CA ARG A 47 2.63 20.09 -0.20
C ARG A 47 2.44 20.49 1.26
N ILE A 48 2.04 19.58 2.14
CA ILE A 48 1.91 19.83 3.58
C ILE A 48 3.25 20.27 4.17
N CYS A 49 4.33 19.53 3.90
CA CYS A 49 5.63 19.83 4.49
C CYS A 49 6.30 21.10 3.94
N CYS A 50 6.11 21.43 2.65
CA CYS A 50 6.54 22.73 2.11
C CYS A 50 5.92 23.90 2.86
N VAL A 51 4.66 23.77 3.30
CA VAL A 51 3.91 24.83 3.99
C VAL A 51 4.23 24.88 5.49
N LEU A 52 4.40 23.72 6.15
CA LEU A 52 4.46 23.65 7.61
C LEU A 52 5.87 23.66 8.22
N PHE A 53 6.89 23.18 7.49
CA PHE A 53 8.25 23.09 8.00
C PHE A 53 9.14 24.14 7.34
N TYR A 54 9.70 23.82 6.17
CA TYR A 54 10.48 24.67 5.27
C TYR A 54 10.60 23.90 3.94
N TYR A 55 10.77 24.57 2.80
CA TYR A 55 10.81 23.93 1.47
C TYR A 55 11.79 22.74 1.35
N HIS A 56 12.86 22.70 2.15
CA HIS A 56 13.85 21.62 2.14
C HIS A 56 13.32 20.27 2.64
N MET A 57 12.27 20.25 3.48
CA MET A 57 11.76 19.01 4.07
C MET A 57 10.97 18.12 3.09
N SER A 58 10.64 18.63 1.90
CA SER A 58 10.03 17.82 0.84
C SER A 58 10.96 16.71 0.35
N PHE A 59 12.28 16.93 0.36
CA PHE A 59 13.26 15.89 0.05
C PHE A 59 13.26 14.76 1.07
N ALA A 60 12.99 15.06 2.34
CA ALA A 60 12.89 14.05 3.39
C ALA A 60 11.69 13.13 3.15
N ILE A 61 10.55 13.67 2.70
CA ILE A 61 9.37 12.87 2.35
C ILE A 61 9.67 11.90 1.22
N ILE A 62 10.22 12.40 0.10
CA ILE A 62 10.52 11.56 -1.06
C ILE A 62 11.51 10.46 -0.66
N SER A 63 12.51 10.81 0.16
CA SER A 63 13.47 9.85 0.70
C SER A 63 12.81 8.79 1.60
N CYS A 64 11.88 9.18 2.47
CA CYS A 64 11.10 8.26 3.30
C CYS A 64 10.16 7.37 2.46
N ALA A 65 9.58 7.91 1.39
CA ALA A 65 8.76 7.16 0.45
C ALA A 65 9.58 6.10 -0.27
N MET A 66 10.73 6.47 -0.82
CA MET A 66 11.66 5.52 -1.44
C MET A 66 12.21 4.51 -0.44
N LEU A 67 12.57 4.93 0.78
CA LEU A 67 13.02 4.03 1.85
C LEU A 67 11.93 3.02 2.22
N GLY A 68 10.69 3.47 2.40
CA GLY A 68 9.56 2.60 2.72
C GLY A 68 9.28 1.62 1.59
N LEU A 69 9.11 2.09 0.36
CA LEU A 69 8.88 1.22 -0.80
C LEU A 69 10.02 0.21 -1.00
N GLY A 70 11.27 0.65 -0.89
CA GLY A 70 12.45 -0.20 -1.06
C GLY A 70 12.60 -1.25 0.04
N THR A 71 12.52 -0.84 1.30
CA THR A 71 12.60 -1.77 2.46
C THR A 71 11.40 -2.71 2.51
N GLY A 72 10.21 -2.23 2.16
CA GLY A 72 9.00 -3.04 2.03
C GLY A 72 9.11 -4.06 0.91
N GLY A 73 9.65 -3.67 -0.25
CA GLY A 73 9.90 -4.58 -1.36
C GLY A 73 10.91 -5.68 -0.99
N LEU A 74 11.98 -5.32 -0.27
CA LEU A 74 12.96 -6.27 0.24
C LEU A 74 12.35 -7.22 1.27
N ALA A 75 11.54 -6.70 2.20
CA ALA A 75 10.81 -7.52 3.17
C ALA A 75 9.85 -8.49 2.46
N GLY A 76 9.12 -8.05 1.44
CA GLY A 76 8.25 -8.89 0.63
C GLY A 76 9.01 -10.00 -0.11
N TYR A 77 10.21 -9.69 -0.62
CA TYR A 77 11.11 -10.69 -1.21
C TYR A 77 11.50 -11.78 -0.22
N PHE A 78 11.98 -11.41 0.97
CA PHE A 78 12.36 -12.36 2.02
C PHE A 78 11.15 -13.16 2.51
N LEU A 79 9.99 -12.50 2.70
CA LEU A 79 8.77 -13.14 3.18
C LEU A 79 8.29 -14.22 2.21
N ALA A 80 8.30 -13.94 0.91
CA ALA A 80 7.96 -14.91 -0.11
C ALA A 80 9.05 -15.98 -0.31
N SER A 81 10.30 -15.71 0.05
CA SER A 81 11.36 -16.73 0.05
C SER A 81 11.26 -17.68 1.24
N ALA A 82 10.85 -17.17 2.41
CA ALA A 82 10.69 -17.95 3.63
C ALA A 82 9.42 -18.82 3.60
N HIS A 83 8.31 -18.29 3.05
CA HIS A 83 7.03 -19.01 2.95
C HIS A 83 6.86 -19.65 1.57
N MET A 84 7.70 -20.65 1.22
CA MET A 84 7.80 -21.36 -0.08
C MET A 84 6.49 -21.82 -0.77
N THR A 85 5.30 -21.57 -0.24
CA THR A 85 4.03 -22.09 -0.76
C THR A 85 2.83 -21.13 -0.77
N ASN A 86 2.86 -19.90 -0.21
CA ASN A 86 1.66 -19.03 -0.23
C ASN A 86 1.93 -17.52 -0.06
N SER A 87 2.31 -16.82 -1.13
CA SER A 87 2.55 -15.35 -1.16
C SER A 87 1.28 -14.49 -1.23
N LEU A 88 0.15 -15.08 -1.62
CA LEU A 88 -1.14 -14.42 -1.82
C LEU A 88 -1.78 -13.84 -0.54
N PRO A 89 -1.82 -14.55 0.61
CA PRO A 89 -2.34 -13.98 1.86
C PRO A 89 -1.46 -12.82 2.38
N ALA A 90 -0.14 -12.88 2.18
CA ALA A 90 0.76 -11.80 2.59
C ALA A 90 0.53 -10.52 1.77
N ALA A 91 0.29 -10.64 0.46
CA ALA A 91 -0.05 -9.51 -0.41
C ALA A 91 -1.39 -8.88 0.01
N ALA A 92 -2.39 -9.71 0.30
CA ALA A 92 -3.70 -9.22 0.75
C ALA A 92 -3.62 -8.53 2.12
N ILE A 93 -2.83 -9.07 3.06
CA ILE A 93 -2.60 -8.42 4.37
C ILE A 93 -1.88 -7.09 4.17
N ALA A 94 -0.88 -7.00 3.30
CA ALA A 94 -0.16 -5.76 3.01
C ALA A 94 -1.09 -4.69 2.39
N ALA A 95 -1.94 -5.07 1.44
CA ALA A 95 -2.94 -4.17 0.85
C ALA A 95 -3.97 -3.69 1.88
N VAL A 96 -4.39 -4.55 2.81
CA VAL A 96 -5.32 -4.19 3.90
C VAL A 96 -4.64 -3.31 4.95
N ALA A 97 -3.36 -3.56 5.26
CA ALA A 97 -2.59 -2.78 6.22
C ALA A 97 -2.24 -1.37 5.72
N PHE A 98 -2.22 -1.16 4.40
CA PHE A 98 -1.92 0.14 3.79
C PHE A 98 -2.92 1.24 4.19
N SER A 99 -4.22 0.95 4.14
CA SER A 99 -5.30 1.91 4.46
C SER A 99 -5.25 2.46 5.91
N PRO A 100 -5.15 1.64 6.98
CA PRO A 100 -5.04 2.16 8.34
C PRO A 100 -3.71 2.87 8.60
N CYS A 101 -2.60 2.47 7.95
CA CYS A 101 -1.34 3.19 8.05
C CYS A 101 -1.46 4.63 7.53
N LEU A 102 -2.16 4.85 6.41
CA LEU A 102 -2.40 6.21 5.88
C LEU A 102 -3.18 7.08 6.88
N LEU A 103 -4.24 6.53 7.50
CA LEU A 103 -5.02 7.26 8.50
C LEU A 103 -4.20 7.58 9.75
N LEU A 104 -3.35 6.65 10.19
CA LEU A 104 -2.48 6.86 11.35
C LEU A 104 -1.52 8.04 11.11
N VAL A 105 -0.89 8.09 9.93
CA VAL A 105 -0.01 9.21 9.55
C VAL A 105 -0.77 10.54 9.48
N LEU A 106 -2.00 10.53 9.00
CA LEU A 106 -2.84 11.72 9.02
C LEU A 106 -3.16 12.20 10.44
N THR A 107 -3.61 11.28 11.31
CA THR A 107 -3.97 11.63 12.68
C THR A 107 -2.79 12.21 13.46
N SER A 108 -1.59 11.64 13.26
CA SER A 108 -0.38 12.15 13.91
C SER A 108 0.05 13.50 13.35
N LEU A 109 -0.10 13.75 12.04
CA LEU A 109 0.20 15.04 11.44
C LEU A 109 -0.73 16.17 11.92
N VAL A 110 -2.00 15.86 12.22
CA VAL A 110 -2.97 16.87 12.69
C VAL A 110 -2.86 17.12 14.20
N GLN A 111 -2.60 16.08 14.99
CA GLN A 111 -2.63 16.18 16.46
C GLN A 111 -1.29 16.61 17.08
N LEU A 112 -0.16 16.36 16.42
CA LEU A 112 1.15 16.66 16.99
C LEU A 112 1.61 18.07 16.61
N PRO A 113 2.14 18.87 17.56
CA PRO A 113 2.76 20.16 17.26
C PRO A 113 4.02 19.96 16.41
N LEU A 114 3.84 20.08 15.09
CA LEU A 114 4.82 19.74 14.07
C LEU A 114 6.21 20.35 14.32
N THR A 115 6.26 21.58 14.81
CA THR A 115 7.50 22.34 15.05
C THR A 115 8.43 21.71 16.09
N GLN A 116 7.89 20.98 17.08
CA GLN A 116 8.67 20.36 18.16
C GLN A 116 8.81 18.84 18.01
N THR A 117 7.95 18.21 17.20
CA THR A 117 7.81 16.75 17.16
C THR A 117 8.30 16.13 15.83
N TRP A 118 9.03 16.90 15.01
CA TRP A 118 9.46 16.46 13.66
C TRP A 118 10.24 15.15 13.65
N TYR A 119 11.10 14.90 14.65
CA TYR A 119 11.86 13.66 14.81
C TYR A 119 10.97 12.42 14.96
N PHE A 120 9.76 12.55 15.49
CA PHE A 120 8.81 11.44 15.62
C PHE A 120 7.94 11.28 14.38
N ILE A 121 7.73 12.35 13.61
CA ILE A 121 6.84 12.35 12.45
C ILE A 121 7.52 11.70 11.25
N ILE A 122 8.78 12.04 10.97
CA ILE A 122 9.54 11.48 9.83
C ILE A 122 9.53 9.93 9.81
N PRO A 123 9.88 9.21 10.90
CA PRO A 123 9.83 7.74 10.88
C PRO A 123 8.40 7.22 10.74
N LEU A 124 7.39 7.98 11.17
CA LEU A 124 5.99 7.61 11.06
C LEU A 124 5.46 7.68 9.62
N LEU A 125 6.16 8.36 8.71
CA LEU A 125 5.81 8.38 7.28
C LEU A 125 6.14 7.07 6.56
N VAL A 126 7.09 6.28 7.07
CA VAL A 126 7.61 5.07 6.40
C VAL A 126 6.60 3.91 6.33
N PRO A 127 5.80 3.60 7.38
CA PRO A 127 4.86 2.48 7.40
C PRO A 127 3.89 2.36 6.19
N PRO A 128 3.18 3.40 5.72
CA PRO A 128 2.31 3.27 4.55
C PRO A 128 3.10 2.88 3.29
N PHE A 129 4.25 3.53 3.03
CA PHE A 129 5.10 3.20 1.88
C PHE A 129 5.71 1.80 2.01
N PHE A 130 6.04 1.37 3.24
CA PHE A 130 6.50 0.01 3.53
C PHE A 130 5.47 -1.06 3.18
N ALA A 131 4.22 -0.87 3.61
CA ALA A 131 3.12 -1.78 3.28
C ALA A 131 2.87 -1.85 1.76
N ALA A 132 2.91 -0.71 1.07
CA ALA A 132 2.80 -0.66 -0.39
C ALA A 132 3.95 -1.40 -1.09
N GLY A 133 5.19 -1.26 -0.59
CA GLY A 133 6.36 -1.97 -1.13
C GLY A 133 6.25 -3.49 -1.00
N ILE A 134 5.77 -3.98 0.16
CA ILE A 134 5.48 -5.41 0.36
C ILE A 134 4.44 -5.88 -0.65
N PHE A 135 3.34 -5.13 -0.81
CA PHE A 135 2.28 -5.49 -1.75
C PHE A 135 2.81 -5.59 -3.19
N GLN A 136 3.49 -4.55 -3.68
CA GLN A 136 4.02 -4.51 -5.05
C GLN A 136 4.99 -5.67 -5.32
N SER A 137 5.98 -5.87 -4.45
CA SER A 137 6.96 -6.95 -4.61
C SER A 137 6.32 -8.35 -4.68
N LEU A 138 5.30 -8.61 -3.84
CA LEU A 138 4.59 -9.88 -3.85
C LEU A 138 3.74 -10.04 -5.12
N VAL A 139 3.09 -8.98 -5.61
CA VAL A 139 2.29 -9.03 -6.84
C VAL A 139 3.16 -9.31 -8.06
N PHE A 140 4.29 -8.61 -8.22
CA PHE A 140 5.24 -8.87 -9.29
C PHE A 140 5.78 -10.30 -9.26
N ARG A 141 6.02 -10.85 -8.05
CA ARG A 141 6.49 -12.23 -7.88
C ARG A 141 5.42 -13.29 -8.16
N MET A 142 4.13 -12.98 -7.94
CA MET A 142 3.03 -13.93 -8.18
C MET A 142 2.75 -14.16 -9.67
N ARG A 143 2.99 -13.16 -10.53
CA ARG A 143 2.64 -13.21 -11.96
C ARG A 143 3.76 -12.64 -12.84
N PRO A 144 4.97 -13.25 -12.84
CA PRO A 144 6.08 -12.77 -13.66
C PRO A 144 5.75 -12.78 -15.15
N GLU A 145 4.91 -13.72 -15.60
CA GLU A 145 4.43 -13.84 -16.99
C GLU A 145 3.63 -12.61 -17.49
N ARG A 146 3.09 -11.79 -16.59
CA ARG A 146 2.28 -10.60 -16.91
C ARG A 146 2.87 -9.33 -16.31
N ALA A 147 4.18 -9.32 -16.04
CA ALA A 147 4.87 -8.19 -15.44
C ALA A 147 4.68 -6.89 -16.24
N GLU A 148 4.62 -6.97 -17.57
CA GLU A 148 4.33 -5.85 -18.47
C GLU A 148 2.99 -5.16 -18.18
N LEU A 149 1.91 -5.92 -17.97
CA LEU A 149 0.58 -5.38 -17.67
C LEU A 149 0.51 -4.84 -16.25
N ILE A 150 1.15 -5.52 -15.29
CA ILE A 150 1.24 -5.06 -13.91
C ILE A 150 1.97 -3.72 -13.86
N TYR A 151 3.09 -3.61 -14.56
CA TYR A 151 3.87 -2.38 -14.67
C TYR A 151 3.08 -1.26 -15.38
N ALA A 152 2.36 -1.57 -16.45
CA ALA A 152 1.50 -0.59 -17.13
C ALA A 152 0.39 -0.06 -16.21
N MET A 153 -0.22 -0.93 -15.39
CA MET A 153 -1.23 -0.52 -14.41
C MET A 153 -0.64 0.26 -13.24
N ASP A 154 0.56 -0.09 -12.78
CA ASP A 154 1.31 0.64 -11.76
C ASP A 154 1.60 2.08 -12.22
N LEU A 155 2.16 2.23 -13.43
CA LEU A 155 2.53 3.52 -13.99
C LEU A 155 1.30 4.39 -14.32
N SER A 156 0.25 3.80 -14.88
CA SER A 156 -1.00 4.54 -15.16
C SER A 156 -1.72 4.95 -13.87
N GLY A 157 -1.72 4.09 -12.85
CA GLY A 157 -2.23 4.41 -11.52
C GLY A 157 -1.45 5.56 -10.90
N ALA A 158 -0.11 5.49 -10.89
CA ALA A 158 0.78 6.54 -10.41
C ALA A 158 0.54 7.89 -11.13
N ALA A 159 0.42 7.87 -12.46
CA ALA A 159 0.13 9.08 -13.26
C ALA A 159 -1.22 9.70 -12.90
N LEU A 160 -2.27 8.87 -12.78
CA LEU A 160 -3.58 9.34 -12.34
C LEU A 160 -3.53 9.87 -10.92
N GLY A 161 -2.83 9.20 -10.01
CA GLY A 161 -2.65 9.63 -8.61
C GLY A 161 -1.98 11.00 -8.50
N ALA A 162 -0.95 11.25 -9.30
CA ALA A 162 -0.29 12.54 -9.36
C ALA A 162 -1.26 13.67 -9.78
N VAL A 163 -2.02 13.48 -10.86
CA VAL A 163 -3.00 14.47 -11.33
C VAL A 163 -4.15 14.62 -10.33
N LEU A 164 -4.70 13.50 -9.86
CA LEU A 164 -5.83 13.44 -8.94
C LEU A 164 -5.50 14.14 -7.63
N SER A 165 -4.27 14.02 -7.12
CA SER A 165 -3.84 14.71 -5.89
C SER A 165 -3.94 16.23 -6.03
N VAL A 166 -3.46 16.80 -7.15
CA VAL A 166 -3.53 18.24 -7.40
C VAL A 166 -4.99 18.70 -7.52
N VAL A 167 -5.81 17.94 -8.24
CA VAL A 167 -7.25 18.22 -8.38
C VAL A 167 -7.96 18.17 -7.01
N LEU A 168 -7.68 17.16 -6.18
CA LEU A 168 -8.26 17.02 -4.85
C LEU A 168 -7.83 18.16 -3.92
N ILE A 169 -6.56 18.56 -3.95
CA ILE A 169 -6.05 19.68 -3.13
C ILE A 169 -6.81 20.96 -3.47
N ASN A 170 -7.02 21.23 -4.76
CA ASN A 170 -7.69 22.44 -5.23
C ASN A 170 -9.19 22.42 -4.97
N THR A 171 -9.86 21.28 -5.16
CA THR A 171 -11.32 21.15 -4.99
C THR A 171 -11.74 21.05 -3.53
N LEU A 172 -10.97 20.33 -2.70
CA LEU A 172 -11.26 20.11 -1.28
C LEU A 172 -10.63 21.16 -0.35
N LYS A 173 -10.13 22.27 -0.91
CA LYS A 173 -9.58 23.42 -0.16
C LYS A 173 -8.42 23.07 0.78
N GLY A 174 -7.54 22.16 0.38
CA GLY A 174 -6.30 21.89 1.10
C GLY A 174 -5.82 20.44 1.06
N PRO A 175 -4.53 20.22 1.36
CA PRO A 175 -3.89 18.91 1.22
C PRO A 175 -4.25 17.90 2.33
N ILE A 176 -4.80 18.35 3.46
CA ILE A 176 -5.29 17.42 4.50
C ILE A 176 -6.54 16.68 3.98
N ASN A 177 -7.48 17.41 3.39
CA ASN A 177 -8.72 16.84 2.87
C ASN A 177 -8.47 15.94 1.65
N SER A 178 -7.46 16.25 0.82
CA SER A 178 -7.08 15.36 -0.29
C SER A 178 -6.59 13.99 0.22
N ILE A 179 -5.81 13.97 1.31
CA ILE A 179 -5.34 12.70 1.88
C ILE A 179 -6.49 11.91 2.49
N ILE A 180 -7.46 12.56 3.14
CA ILE A 180 -8.65 11.86 3.66
C ILE A 180 -9.42 11.19 2.50
N ALA A 181 -9.60 11.89 1.38
CA ALA A 181 -10.22 11.33 0.18
C ALA A 181 -9.44 10.14 -0.40
N LEU A 182 -8.10 10.23 -0.44
CA LEU A 182 -7.22 9.14 -0.88
C LEU A 182 -7.26 7.93 0.08
N ALA A 183 -7.36 8.18 1.38
CA ALA A 183 -7.50 7.12 2.38
C ALA A 183 -8.84 6.39 2.24
N LEU A 184 -9.92 7.13 1.97
CA LEU A 184 -11.24 6.56 1.65
C LEU A 184 -11.20 5.72 0.37
N LEU A 185 -10.53 6.21 -0.68
CA LEU A 185 -10.34 5.47 -1.93
C LEU A 185 -9.60 4.14 -1.70
N SER A 186 -8.53 4.18 -0.90
CA SER A 186 -7.76 3.00 -0.49
C SER A 186 -8.60 2.00 0.32
N ALA A 187 -9.41 2.49 1.27
CA ALA A 187 -10.30 1.66 2.06
C ALA A 187 -11.36 0.97 1.18
N ALA A 188 -11.98 1.71 0.25
CA ALA A 188 -12.94 1.17 -0.70
C ALA A 188 -12.31 0.09 -1.59
N GLY A 189 -11.09 0.32 -2.10
CA GLY A 189 -10.34 -0.68 -2.85
C GLY A 189 -10.05 -1.94 -2.06
N SER A 190 -9.58 -1.78 -0.82
CA SER A 190 -9.27 -2.90 0.07
C SER A 190 -10.49 -3.78 0.37
N LEU A 191 -11.66 -3.16 0.57
CA LEU A 191 -12.93 -3.86 0.75
C LEU A 191 -13.30 -4.66 -0.50
N VAL A 192 -13.21 -4.05 -1.68
CA VAL A 192 -13.47 -4.74 -2.95
C VAL A 192 -12.53 -5.93 -3.12
N PHE A 193 -11.22 -5.76 -2.85
CA PHE A 193 -10.25 -6.85 -2.94
C PHE A 193 -10.57 -8.01 -2.00
N THR A 194 -10.98 -7.68 -0.78
CA THR A 194 -11.33 -8.65 0.25
C THR A 194 -12.55 -9.47 -0.16
N VAL A 195 -13.55 -8.82 -0.77
CA VAL A 195 -14.76 -9.48 -1.29
C VAL A 195 -14.42 -10.41 -2.46
N TYR A 196 -13.46 -10.05 -3.31
CA TYR A 196 -12.97 -10.92 -4.39
C TYR A 196 -12.11 -12.09 -3.88
N CYS A 197 -11.32 -11.90 -2.82
CA CYS A 197 -10.47 -12.92 -2.20
C CYS A 197 -11.20 -13.87 -1.22
N LYS A 198 -12.53 -14.01 -1.37
CA LYS A 198 -13.54 -14.54 -0.43
C LYS A 198 -13.28 -15.88 0.31
N ARG A 199 -12.19 -16.61 0.06
CA ARG A 199 -11.94 -17.96 0.63
C ARG A 199 -10.71 -18.14 1.52
N LEU A 200 -9.79 -17.18 1.63
CA LEU A 200 -8.50 -17.39 2.33
C LEU A 200 -8.26 -16.51 3.57
N LEU A 201 -9.15 -15.56 3.84
CA LEU A 201 -8.80 -14.37 4.63
C LEU A 201 -9.81 -14.06 5.77
N SER A 202 -10.53 -15.09 6.25
CA SER A 202 -11.65 -14.95 7.21
C SER A 202 -11.26 -14.59 8.65
N ARG A 203 -10.03 -14.91 9.12
CA ARG A 203 -9.66 -14.74 10.54
C ARG A 203 -8.79 -13.51 10.86
N SER A 204 -7.92 -13.07 9.95
CA SER A 204 -6.99 -11.95 10.24
C SER A 204 -7.60 -10.56 9.96
N ILE A 205 -8.51 -10.43 8.98
CA ILE A 205 -9.12 -9.14 8.62
C ILE A 205 -10.06 -8.62 9.71
N ARG A 206 -10.78 -9.50 10.42
CA ARG A 206 -11.71 -9.09 11.49
C ARG A 206 -10.98 -8.36 12.63
N ARG A 207 -9.67 -8.55 12.80
CA ARG A 207 -8.87 -7.84 13.79
C ARG A 207 -8.29 -6.51 13.30
N LEU A 208 -8.22 -6.28 11.98
CA LEU A 208 -7.57 -5.10 11.39
C LEU A 208 -8.55 -4.07 10.81
N VAL A 209 -9.75 -4.48 10.38
CA VAL A 209 -10.81 -3.57 9.89
C VAL A 209 -11.53 -2.85 11.05
N VAL A 210 -11.65 -3.50 12.21
CA VAL A 210 -12.26 -2.90 13.41
C VAL A 210 -11.54 -1.61 13.85
N PRO A 211 -10.20 -1.56 14.00
CA PRO A 211 -9.53 -0.33 14.39
C PRO A 211 -9.61 0.79 13.33
N ALA A 212 -9.68 0.48 12.03
CA ALA A 212 -9.85 1.48 10.97
C ALA A 212 -11.21 2.21 11.04
N ALA A 213 -12.26 1.54 11.50
CA ALA A 213 -13.56 2.15 11.75
C ALA A 213 -13.56 3.04 13.02
N TYR A 214 -12.80 2.65 14.04
CA TYR A 214 -12.64 3.45 15.27
C TYR A 214 -11.82 4.73 15.04
N THR A 215 -10.76 4.66 14.23
CA THR A 215 -9.98 5.87 13.88
C THR A 215 -10.78 6.84 13.02
N PHE A 216 -11.62 6.33 12.12
CA PHE A 216 -12.54 7.16 11.32
C PHE A 216 -13.58 7.91 12.18
N PHE A 217 -14.19 7.24 13.16
CA PHE A 217 -15.13 7.89 14.09
C PHE A 217 -14.46 8.93 15.00
N GLY A 218 -13.20 8.71 15.40
CA GLY A 218 -12.44 9.68 16.19
C GLY A 218 -12.12 10.98 15.44
N VAL A 219 -11.79 10.89 14.14
CA VAL A 219 -11.44 12.05 13.31
C VAL A 219 -12.67 12.86 12.89
N ALA A 220 -13.78 12.17 12.58
CA ALA A 220 -15.05 12.85 12.29
C ALA A 220 -15.63 13.57 13.52
N GLY A 221 -15.39 13.06 14.74
CA GLY A 221 -15.80 13.73 15.98
C GLY A 221 -14.99 14.97 16.34
N MET A 222 -13.71 15.05 15.95
CA MET A 222 -12.82 16.19 16.25
C MET A 222 -12.94 17.36 15.26
N THR A 223 -13.52 17.15 14.08
CA THR A 223 -13.74 18.21 13.08
C THR A 223 -15.10 18.92 13.25
N ALA A 224 -15.87 18.56 14.28
CA ALA A 224 -17.15 19.15 14.64
C ALA A 224 -17.06 20.22 15.75
N PHE A 225 -15.86 20.68 16.11
CA PHE A 225 -15.62 21.76 17.08
C PHE A 225 -14.75 22.87 16.47
#